data_AF-A0A2E5DYE1-F1
#
_entry.id   AF-A0A2E5DYE1-F1
#
_cell.length_a   1.000
_cell.length_b   1.000
_cell.length_c   1.000
_cell.angle_alpha   90.00
_cell.angle_beta   90.00
_cell.angle_gamma   90.00
#
_symmetry.space_group_name_H-M   'P 1'
#
loop_
_entity.id
_entity.type
_entity.pdbx_description
1 polymer ?
#
loop_
_entity_poly.entity_id
_entity_poly.type
_entity_poly.pdbx_seq_one_letter_code
_entity_poly.pdbx_strand_id
1 'polypeptide(L)'
;MLMAMIAGCAMHAESSAQETIEIPWYQTASMGATNCCTYSSLSWWNGEFSYTQKCSTYAGSCMGSKRGAFWHFDLSVIPEDASILYCHFKGQTEYPDMGGDTTVGIRGTTGSLNNTTAYSVINSPEWQYNGYFWGGAFTFSLPAAVVESAREDGMLTIYAYVSNSGGVDIHNTGVNPARLSIVIDTPPVIGACCMSLGQCLDGLSEEDCSDSGGTWRGDDSSCGLIECEKMEYAQLHHRIVGGSMLSTGEPSWTVDVFAAVAEGDRVEAVAGNSLQQKMISSTYGFYQDSYGGPTSKDINPAFYPFAPDLHLDSRVTIGALDMTGDPFDGNNLGDVGINWDIFESGGDLSVGNGTWYVLADDEQGASQPFISQDCSEQHGVRIARLTAMGLDSTIMVEALVQGRDLAGEPWQDLVDYTFTYEEIQDCNGNQVSDTCDIANGYSQDQDGNGIPDECDNVCEGDVDGDADADVDDLLLVIGSYGMSGDDLDADLDGDGDVDVDDLLSMLNYFGGC
;
A
#
# COMPACT_ATOMS: atom_id res chain seq x y z
N MET A 1 -0.83 -16.97 -42.97
CA MET A 1 -0.79 -15.49 -42.93
C MET A 1 -0.67 -15.12 -41.47
N LEU A 2 0.33 -14.30 -41.16
CA LEU A 2 0.95 -14.11 -39.84
C LEU A 2 -0.04 -13.69 -38.75
N MET A 3 0.14 -14.28 -37.57
CA MET A 3 -0.47 -13.92 -36.29
C MET A 3 0.32 -12.73 -35.73
N ALA A 4 -0.32 -11.60 -35.48
CA ALA A 4 0.28 -10.44 -34.82
C ALA A 4 -0.40 -10.24 -33.46
N MET A 5 0.30 -10.66 -32.40
CA MET A 5 0.04 -10.20 -31.04
C MET A 5 0.50 -8.74 -30.95
N ILE A 6 -0.38 -7.83 -30.57
CA ILE A 6 -0.02 -6.50 -30.08
C ILE A 6 0.01 -6.63 -28.55
N ALA A 7 1.19 -6.95 -28.01
CA ALA A 7 1.51 -6.69 -26.62
C ALA A 7 2.11 -5.28 -26.58
N GLY A 8 1.26 -4.28 -26.34
CA GLY A 8 1.70 -2.94 -26.00
C GLY A 8 2.14 -2.93 -24.54
N CYS A 9 3.37 -3.36 -24.27
CA CYS A 9 4.04 -2.96 -23.04
C CYS A 9 4.35 -1.47 -23.22
N ALA A 10 3.69 -0.60 -22.47
CA ALA A 10 4.10 0.79 -22.37
C ALA A 10 5.48 0.78 -21.69
N MET A 11 6.54 0.80 -22.50
CA MET A 11 7.85 1.21 -22.01
C MET A 11 7.66 2.64 -21.49
N HIS A 12 7.63 2.80 -20.16
CA HIS A 12 7.86 4.09 -19.56
C HIS A 12 9.23 4.54 -20.09
N ALA A 13 9.24 5.65 -20.82
CA ALA A 13 10.49 6.24 -21.25
C ALA A 13 11.22 6.62 -19.96
N GLU A 14 12.36 5.98 -19.70
CA GLU A 14 13.30 6.43 -18.68
C GLU A 14 13.58 7.92 -18.97
N SER A 15 12.96 8.79 -18.18
CA SER A 15 13.11 10.22 -18.30
C SER A 15 14.46 10.57 -17.70
N SER A 16 15.53 10.46 -18.50
CA SER A 16 16.85 10.92 -18.09
C SER A 16 16.86 12.44 -17.98
N ALA A 17 17.37 12.97 -16.87
CA ALA A 17 17.42 14.40 -16.63
C ALA A 17 18.75 14.96 -17.16
N GLN A 18 18.65 15.90 -18.11
CA GLN A 18 19.82 16.62 -18.63
C GLN A 18 20.13 17.83 -17.75
N GLU A 19 21.36 17.90 -17.24
CA GLU A 19 21.85 19.01 -16.45
C GLU A 19 23.08 19.66 -17.10
N THR A 20 23.29 20.96 -16.87
CA THR A 20 24.53 21.66 -17.26
C THR A 20 25.34 22.07 -16.04
N ILE A 21 26.57 21.58 -15.94
CA ILE A 21 27.53 21.92 -14.88
C ILE A 21 28.61 22.84 -15.44
N GLU A 22 28.91 23.93 -14.72
CA GLU A 22 29.99 24.87 -15.04
C GLU A 22 31.18 24.65 -14.07
N ILE A 23 32.28 24.08 -14.58
CA ILE A 23 33.46 23.74 -13.79
C ILE A 23 34.52 24.84 -13.94
N PRO A 24 34.86 25.59 -12.87
CA PRO A 24 35.94 26.56 -12.91
C PRO A 24 37.30 25.85 -12.96
N TRP A 25 38.34 26.55 -13.45
CA TRP A 25 39.70 26.00 -13.36
C TRP A 25 40.13 25.87 -11.89
N TYR A 26 40.83 24.78 -11.59
CA TYR A 26 41.45 24.53 -10.28
C TYR A 26 42.83 25.17 -10.19
N GLN A 27 43.64 25.04 -11.25
CA GLN A 27 44.92 25.73 -11.40
C GLN A 27 45.08 26.26 -12.82
N THR A 28 45.76 27.38 -12.97
CA THR A 28 46.12 27.92 -14.29
C THR A 28 47.54 28.47 -14.27
N ALA A 29 48.24 28.40 -15.40
CA ALA A 29 49.60 28.88 -15.52
C ALA A 29 49.95 29.17 -16.99
N SER A 30 51.05 29.88 -17.20
CA SER A 30 51.63 30.08 -18.54
C SER A 30 53.04 29.50 -18.60
N MET A 31 53.31 28.67 -19.61
CA MET A 31 54.65 28.16 -19.85
C MET A 31 55.44 29.13 -20.73
N GLY A 32 56.54 29.66 -20.19
CA GLY A 32 57.42 30.59 -20.89
C GLY A 32 58.63 29.92 -21.53
N ALA A 33 59.19 30.57 -22.55
CA ALA A 33 60.46 30.18 -23.18
C ALA A 33 61.65 31.03 -22.68
N THR A 34 62.75 30.37 -22.28
CA THR A 34 63.99 31.06 -21.87
C THR A 34 64.85 31.48 -23.06
N ASN A 35 64.84 30.69 -24.14
CA ASN A 35 65.59 30.96 -25.38
C ASN A 35 64.65 31.40 -26.52
N CYS A 36 63.71 32.30 -26.20
CA CYS A 36 62.68 32.82 -27.09
C CYS A 36 61.63 31.81 -27.59
N CYS A 37 62.03 30.72 -28.24
CA CYS A 37 61.09 29.79 -28.90
C CYS A 37 60.97 28.41 -28.26
N THR A 38 61.88 28.07 -27.35
CA THR A 38 61.87 26.78 -26.65
C THR A 38 61.31 26.95 -25.26
N TYR A 39 60.20 26.24 -24.98
CA TYR A 39 59.59 26.21 -23.65
C TYR A 39 60.60 25.79 -22.58
N SER A 40 60.40 26.30 -21.36
CA SER A 40 61.29 26.07 -20.23
C SER A 40 60.52 25.54 -19.02
N SER A 41 59.70 26.39 -18.42
CA SER A 41 58.96 26.09 -17.20
C SER A 41 57.68 26.90 -17.11
N LEU A 42 56.72 26.37 -16.34
CA LEU A 42 55.50 27.05 -15.95
C LEU A 42 55.82 28.21 -15.01
N SER A 43 55.09 29.29 -15.21
CA SER A 43 55.17 30.54 -14.47
C SER A 43 53.79 31.22 -14.55
N TRP A 44 53.63 32.39 -13.93
CA TRP A 44 52.35 33.13 -13.96
C TRP A 44 51.18 32.28 -13.45
N TRP A 45 51.39 31.67 -12.29
CA TRP A 45 50.43 30.79 -11.64
C TRP A 45 49.21 31.57 -11.14
N ASN A 46 48.02 31.03 -11.41
CA ASN A 46 46.73 31.51 -10.90
C ASN A 46 46.52 33.02 -11.07
N GLY A 47 47.05 33.58 -12.16
CA GLY A 47 46.90 34.99 -12.49
C GLY A 47 45.50 35.31 -13.00
N GLU A 48 45.14 36.58 -12.96
CA GLU A 48 43.90 37.11 -13.57
C GLU A 48 43.78 36.78 -15.06
N PHE A 49 44.93 36.65 -15.73
CA PHE A 49 45.04 36.30 -17.14
C PHE A 49 45.99 35.13 -17.35
N SER A 50 45.68 34.33 -18.36
CA SER A 50 46.60 33.36 -18.96
C SER A 50 47.00 33.83 -20.35
N TYR A 51 48.31 33.86 -20.61
CA TYR A 51 48.87 34.47 -21.81
C TYR A 51 49.46 33.44 -22.75
N THR A 52 49.12 33.56 -24.03
CA THR A 52 49.62 32.69 -25.09
C THR A 52 50.13 33.51 -26.27
N GLN A 53 51.30 33.15 -26.82
CA GLN A 53 51.98 33.97 -27.84
C GLN A 53 52.98 33.12 -28.64
N LYS A 54 53.06 33.34 -29.94
CA LYS A 54 54.16 32.81 -30.77
C LYS A 54 55.43 33.62 -30.52
N CYS A 55 56.56 32.91 -30.43
CA CYS A 55 57.83 33.61 -30.35
C CYS A 55 58.10 34.47 -31.60
N SER A 56 58.77 35.60 -31.40
CA SER A 56 59.23 36.46 -32.49
C SER A 56 60.69 36.85 -32.28
N THR A 57 61.46 36.84 -33.36
CA THR A 57 62.88 37.21 -33.37
C THR A 57 63.14 38.26 -34.43
N TYR A 58 63.94 39.27 -34.11
CA TYR A 58 64.38 40.28 -35.07
C TYR A 58 65.90 40.44 -34.98
N ALA A 59 66.59 40.33 -36.11
CA ALA A 59 68.05 40.45 -36.21
C ALA A 59 68.83 39.56 -35.18
N GLY A 60 68.32 38.36 -34.90
CA GLY A 60 68.93 37.42 -33.96
C GLY A 60 68.60 37.68 -32.48
N SER A 61 67.83 38.72 -32.16
CA SER A 61 67.36 39.03 -30.81
C SER A 61 65.90 38.63 -30.61
N CYS A 62 65.54 38.21 -29.40
CA CYS A 62 64.16 37.87 -29.06
C CYS A 62 63.32 39.14 -28.86
N MET A 63 62.22 39.24 -29.61
CA MET A 63 61.26 40.35 -29.51
C MET A 63 60.00 39.96 -28.73
N GLY A 64 59.69 38.66 -28.68
CA GLY A 64 58.61 38.12 -27.87
C GLY A 64 58.86 36.63 -27.64
N SER A 65 58.81 36.21 -26.38
CA SER A 65 59.02 34.81 -26.01
C SER A 65 57.74 33.99 -26.24
N LYS A 66 57.90 32.76 -26.73
CA LYS A 66 56.82 31.77 -26.84
C LYS A 66 56.14 31.60 -25.48
N ARG A 67 54.82 31.64 -25.47
CA ARG A 67 53.99 31.41 -24.29
C ARG A 67 52.87 30.44 -24.63
N GLY A 68 52.63 29.50 -23.73
CA GLY A 68 51.50 28.58 -23.79
C GLY A 68 50.64 28.73 -22.55
N ALA A 69 49.32 28.86 -22.72
CA ALA A 69 48.38 28.99 -21.61
C ALA A 69 47.86 27.60 -21.20
N PHE A 70 47.68 27.39 -19.90
CA PHE A 70 47.20 26.14 -19.32
C PHE A 70 46.06 26.36 -18.34
N TRP A 71 45.07 25.49 -18.39
CA TRP A 71 44.01 25.38 -17.38
C TRP A 71 43.88 23.94 -16.95
N HIS A 72 43.76 23.74 -15.66
CA HIS A 72 43.68 22.43 -15.02
C HIS A 72 42.35 22.37 -14.28
N PHE A 73 41.48 21.43 -14.65
CA PHE A 73 40.13 21.30 -14.13
C PHE A 73 40.00 20.03 -13.30
N ASP A 74 39.34 20.15 -12.15
CA ASP A 74 38.97 19.02 -11.31
C ASP A 74 37.63 18.46 -11.81
N LEU A 75 37.62 17.21 -12.25
CA LEU A 75 36.43 16.55 -12.80
C LEU A 75 35.65 15.75 -11.75
N SER A 76 36.13 15.69 -10.49
CA SER A 76 35.45 14.97 -9.40
C SER A 76 34.07 15.54 -9.05
N VAL A 77 33.75 16.73 -9.54
CA VAL A 77 32.44 17.38 -9.37
C VAL A 77 31.35 16.78 -10.27
N ILE A 78 31.71 15.96 -11.26
CA ILE A 78 30.75 15.28 -12.13
C ILE A 78 30.29 14.00 -11.41
N PRO A 79 28.97 13.76 -11.23
CA PRO A 79 28.46 12.52 -10.62
C PRO A 79 29.00 11.27 -11.34
N GLU A 80 29.32 10.22 -10.60
CA GLU A 80 29.97 9.00 -11.15
C GLU A 80 29.05 8.25 -12.13
N ASP A 81 27.75 8.24 -11.85
CA ASP A 81 26.67 7.61 -12.61
C ASP A 81 26.17 8.45 -13.79
N ALA A 82 26.55 9.73 -13.85
CA ALA A 82 26.23 10.59 -14.98
C ALA A 82 27.09 10.27 -16.21
N SER A 83 26.51 10.45 -17.40
CA SER A 83 27.22 10.38 -18.68
C SER A 83 27.43 11.76 -19.30
N ILE A 84 28.63 12.05 -19.80
CA ILE A 84 28.91 13.34 -20.44
C ILE A 84 28.38 13.34 -21.88
N LEU A 85 27.41 14.20 -22.17
CA LEU A 85 26.86 14.38 -23.52
C LEU A 85 27.71 15.35 -24.34
N TYR A 86 28.00 16.52 -23.76
CA TYR A 86 28.75 17.59 -24.40
C TYR A 86 29.68 18.28 -23.40
N CYS A 87 30.87 18.68 -23.87
CA CYS A 87 31.78 19.50 -23.07
C CYS A 87 32.30 20.66 -23.90
N HIS A 88 32.28 21.86 -23.31
CA HIS A 88 32.74 23.08 -23.94
C HIS A 88 33.74 23.80 -23.05
N PHE A 89 34.92 24.11 -23.57
CA PHE A 89 35.82 25.08 -22.95
C PHE A 89 35.41 26.49 -23.37
N LYS A 90 34.90 27.26 -22.41
CA LYS A 90 34.38 28.62 -22.61
C LYS A 90 35.25 29.62 -21.87
N GLY A 91 35.26 30.86 -22.35
CA GLY A 91 35.95 31.96 -21.68
C GLY A 91 35.87 33.24 -22.49
N GLN A 92 36.69 34.21 -22.11
CA GLN A 92 36.74 35.51 -22.77
C GLN A 92 38.18 36.02 -22.87
N THR A 93 38.55 36.58 -24.02
CA THR A 93 39.83 37.28 -24.20
C THR A 93 39.75 38.73 -23.67
N GLU A 94 40.88 39.31 -23.30
CA GLU A 94 40.94 40.64 -22.65
C GLU A 94 40.32 41.75 -23.50
N TYR A 95 40.62 41.79 -24.81
CA TYR A 95 40.09 42.80 -25.72
C TYR A 95 39.33 42.22 -26.93
N PRO A 96 38.29 42.91 -27.44
CA PRO A 96 37.50 42.47 -28.59
C PRO A 96 38.28 42.33 -29.92
N ASP A 97 39.48 42.87 -30.01
CA ASP A 97 40.38 42.78 -31.17
C ASP A 97 41.56 41.81 -30.95
N MET A 98 41.69 41.23 -29.75
CA MET A 98 42.68 40.19 -29.46
C MET A 98 42.18 38.82 -29.90
N GLY A 99 42.66 38.36 -31.04
CA GLY A 99 42.36 37.04 -31.55
C GLY A 99 43.51 36.43 -32.34
N GLY A 100 43.41 35.14 -32.65
CA GLY A 100 44.44 34.45 -33.41
C GLY A 100 44.20 32.96 -33.62
N ASP A 101 44.81 32.42 -34.67
CA ASP A 101 44.85 30.98 -34.94
C ASP A 101 45.50 30.27 -33.75
N THR A 102 44.76 29.34 -33.17
CA THR A 102 45.06 28.72 -31.88
C THR A 102 45.02 27.22 -31.99
N THR A 103 46.06 26.57 -31.47
CA THR A 103 46.04 25.14 -31.19
C THR A 103 45.56 24.93 -29.76
N VAL A 104 44.49 24.17 -29.59
CA VAL A 104 44.00 23.69 -28.29
C VAL A 104 44.30 22.20 -28.18
N GLY A 105 44.98 21.80 -27.12
CA GLY A 105 45.25 20.40 -26.79
C GLY A 105 44.69 20.07 -25.42
N ILE A 106 44.13 18.87 -25.26
CA ILE A 106 43.59 18.39 -23.98
C ILE A 106 44.14 17.00 -23.67
N ARG A 107 44.21 16.70 -22.37
CA ARG A 107 44.63 15.39 -21.88
C ARG A 107 44.16 15.16 -20.44
N GLY A 108 43.73 13.93 -20.15
CA GLY A 108 43.55 13.42 -18.79
C GLY A 108 44.87 13.39 -18.01
N THR A 109 44.81 13.87 -16.77
CA THR A 109 46.00 14.09 -15.93
C THR A 109 45.65 13.86 -14.47
N THR A 110 46.66 13.61 -13.65
CA THR A 110 46.50 13.38 -12.20
C THR A 110 47.29 14.42 -11.40
N GLY A 111 46.80 14.71 -10.19
CA GLY A 111 47.48 15.61 -9.24
C GLY A 111 47.55 17.07 -9.71
N SER A 112 48.51 17.83 -9.16
CA SER A 112 48.65 19.26 -9.47
C SER A 112 49.36 19.52 -10.81
N LEU A 113 48.99 20.62 -11.46
CA LEU A 113 49.67 21.11 -12.65
C LEU A 113 51.15 21.37 -12.33
N ASN A 114 52.05 20.87 -13.18
CA ASN A 114 53.50 21.01 -13.06
C ASN A 114 54.13 20.91 -14.46
N ASN A 115 55.46 21.11 -14.57
CA ASN A 115 56.12 21.09 -15.87
C ASN A 115 55.94 19.76 -16.62
N THR A 116 55.92 18.63 -15.91
CA THR A 116 55.75 17.30 -16.52
C THR A 116 54.36 17.17 -17.14
N THR A 117 53.31 17.57 -16.42
CA THR A 117 51.93 17.53 -16.96
C THR A 117 51.74 18.55 -18.08
N ALA A 118 52.32 19.75 -17.98
CA ALA A 118 52.28 20.70 -19.10
C ALA A 118 52.96 20.17 -20.37
N TYR A 119 54.13 19.52 -20.24
CA TYR A 119 54.81 18.91 -21.39
C TYR A 119 54.07 17.69 -21.94
N SER A 120 53.38 16.90 -21.11
CA SER A 120 52.62 15.74 -21.60
C SER A 120 51.46 16.19 -22.50
N VAL A 121 50.75 17.26 -22.12
CA VAL A 121 49.64 17.82 -22.90
C VAL A 121 50.14 18.48 -24.19
N ILE A 122 51.31 19.12 -24.18
CA ILE A 122 51.88 19.72 -25.40
C ILE A 122 52.34 18.67 -26.39
N ASN A 123 53.11 17.69 -25.92
CA ASN A 123 53.84 16.77 -26.81
C ASN A 123 53.00 15.55 -27.19
N SER A 124 52.01 15.21 -26.38
CA SER A 124 51.16 14.03 -26.57
C SER A 124 49.76 14.32 -26.04
N PRO A 125 49.03 15.30 -26.61
CA PRO A 125 47.63 15.51 -26.28
C PRO A 125 46.82 14.28 -26.70
N GLU A 126 45.80 13.94 -25.92
CA GLU A 126 44.83 12.90 -26.30
C GLU A 126 43.91 13.40 -27.42
N TRP A 127 43.65 14.70 -27.41
CA TRP A 127 42.98 15.37 -28.51
C TRP A 127 43.55 16.76 -28.72
N GLN A 128 43.64 17.15 -29.99
CA GLN A 128 44.10 18.47 -30.38
C GLN A 128 43.24 19.01 -31.54
N TYR A 129 42.95 20.30 -31.47
CA TYR A 129 42.21 21.01 -32.50
C TYR A 129 42.87 22.35 -32.82
N ASN A 130 42.88 22.72 -34.10
CA ASN A 130 43.26 24.05 -34.52
C ASN A 130 41.98 24.87 -34.74
N GLY A 131 41.78 25.84 -33.87
CA GLY A 131 40.67 26.79 -33.94
C GLY A 131 41.17 28.22 -33.96
N TYR A 132 40.31 29.13 -33.55
CA TYR A 132 40.60 30.57 -33.51
C TYR A 132 40.06 31.15 -32.21
N PHE A 133 40.91 31.84 -31.46
CA PHE A 133 40.43 32.71 -30.39
C PHE A 133 39.85 33.96 -31.04
N TRP A 134 38.54 34.16 -30.89
CA TRP A 134 37.90 35.42 -31.25
C TRP A 134 38.15 36.44 -30.15
N GLY A 135 38.27 37.71 -30.55
CA GLY A 135 38.27 38.80 -29.58
C GLY A 135 36.92 38.88 -28.88
N GLY A 136 36.92 38.79 -27.55
CA GLY A 136 35.72 38.61 -26.74
C GLY A 136 35.49 37.15 -26.33
N ALA A 137 34.22 36.73 -26.26
CA ALA A 137 33.86 35.40 -25.79
C ALA A 137 34.25 34.31 -26.80
N PHE A 138 34.76 33.19 -26.30
CA PHE A 138 35.07 32.02 -27.11
C PHE A 138 34.41 30.76 -26.55
N THR A 139 34.28 29.75 -27.41
CA THR A 139 33.82 28.41 -27.04
C THR A 139 34.51 27.39 -27.93
N PHE A 140 35.19 26.41 -27.32
CA PHE A 140 35.72 25.25 -28.00
C PHE A 140 34.95 24.01 -27.54
N SER A 141 34.36 23.28 -28.49
CA SER A 141 33.79 21.97 -28.21
C SER A 141 34.90 20.95 -28.00
N LEU A 142 34.89 20.30 -26.85
CA LEU A 142 35.80 19.22 -26.51
C LEU A 142 35.10 17.88 -26.73
N PRO A 143 35.82 16.84 -27.20
CA PRO A 143 35.24 15.51 -27.37
C PRO A 143 34.86 14.90 -26.02
N ALA A 144 33.57 14.64 -25.81
CA ALA A 144 33.02 14.05 -24.59
C ALA A 144 33.78 12.79 -24.16
N ALA A 145 34.07 11.86 -25.08
CA ALA A 145 34.81 10.63 -24.79
C ALA A 145 36.22 10.85 -24.18
N VAL A 146 36.91 11.94 -24.52
CA VAL A 146 38.23 12.25 -23.93
C VAL A 146 38.07 12.85 -22.55
N VAL A 147 37.05 13.68 -22.34
CA VAL A 147 36.71 14.23 -21.02
C VAL A 147 36.24 13.13 -20.08
N GLU A 148 35.47 12.18 -20.60
CA GLU A 148 35.02 10.97 -19.91
C GLU A 148 36.21 10.11 -19.48
N SER A 149 37.17 9.85 -20.38
CA SER A 149 38.40 9.16 -20.02
C SER A 149 39.24 9.93 -19.01
N ALA A 150 39.30 11.26 -19.11
CA ALA A 150 40.00 12.13 -18.15
C ALA A 150 39.34 12.14 -16.77
N ARG A 151 38.04 11.81 -16.67
CA ARG A 151 37.32 11.66 -15.40
C ARG A 151 37.94 10.56 -14.55
N GLU A 152 38.38 9.45 -15.16
CA GLU A 152 39.11 8.37 -14.46
C GLU A 152 40.45 8.83 -13.88
N ASP A 153 41.12 9.79 -14.54
CA ASP A 153 42.36 10.41 -14.07
C ASP A 153 42.12 11.51 -13.01
N GLY A 154 40.87 11.95 -12.84
CA GLY A 154 40.45 12.98 -11.89
C GLY A 154 40.66 14.43 -12.34
N MET A 155 41.59 14.71 -13.27
CA MET A 155 41.83 16.06 -13.77
C MET A 155 41.91 16.13 -15.30
N LEU A 156 41.39 17.23 -15.88
CA LEU A 156 41.59 17.58 -17.28
C LEU A 156 42.52 18.80 -17.41
N THR A 157 43.67 18.63 -18.07
CA THR A 157 44.51 19.78 -18.45
C THR A 157 44.22 20.20 -19.90
N ILE A 158 43.97 21.49 -20.09
CA ILE A 158 43.86 22.16 -21.39
C ILE A 158 45.08 23.03 -21.62
N TYR A 159 45.66 22.91 -22.81
CA TYR A 159 46.74 23.74 -23.35
C TYR A 159 46.22 24.57 -24.53
N ALA A 160 46.50 25.86 -24.55
CA ALA A 160 46.23 26.72 -25.70
C ALA A 160 47.47 27.49 -26.18
N TYR A 161 47.69 27.45 -27.49
CA TYR A 161 48.81 28.10 -28.15
C TYR A 161 48.41 28.88 -29.39
N VAL A 162 48.57 30.20 -29.34
CA VAL A 162 48.33 31.09 -30.47
C VAL A 162 49.56 31.18 -31.37
N SER A 163 49.34 31.14 -32.68
CA SER A 163 50.38 31.18 -33.70
C SER A 163 50.69 32.59 -34.24
N ASN A 164 50.11 33.64 -33.65
CA ASN A 164 50.45 35.03 -33.91
C ASN A 164 51.46 35.58 -32.87
N SER A 165 52.21 36.62 -33.25
CA SER A 165 53.18 37.27 -32.36
C SER A 165 52.56 38.35 -31.47
N GLY A 166 51.30 38.73 -31.68
CA GLY A 166 50.60 39.70 -30.81
C GLY A 166 50.22 39.08 -29.47
N GLY A 167 49.97 37.76 -29.45
CA GLY A 167 49.51 37.03 -28.29
C GLY A 167 48.04 37.27 -28.00
N VAL A 168 47.51 36.46 -27.09
CA VAL A 168 46.15 36.56 -26.59
C VAL A 168 46.19 36.36 -25.07
N ASP A 169 45.56 37.30 -24.37
CA ASP A 169 45.30 37.22 -22.94
C ASP A 169 43.87 36.72 -22.73
N ILE A 170 43.74 35.67 -21.92
CA ILE A 170 42.45 35.04 -21.59
C ILE A 170 42.14 35.29 -20.12
N HIS A 171 40.93 35.77 -19.84
CA HIS A 171 40.46 35.99 -18.47
C HIS A 171 40.29 34.68 -17.70
N ASN A 172 40.90 34.62 -16.52
CA ASN A 172 40.71 33.56 -15.54
C ASN A 172 39.74 33.97 -14.42
N THR A 173 39.43 35.25 -14.29
CA THR A 173 38.48 35.78 -13.29
C THR A 173 37.51 36.77 -13.95
N GLY A 174 36.49 37.21 -13.21
CA GLY A 174 35.51 38.19 -13.69
C GLY A 174 34.23 37.54 -14.21
N VAL A 175 33.57 38.16 -15.19
CA VAL A 175 32.21 37.78 -15.65
C VAL A 175 32.21 36.50 -16.49
N ASN A 176 33.21 36.31 -17.35
CA ASN A 176 33.33 35.14 -18.23
C ASN A 176 34.73 34.52 -18.14
N PRO A 177 35.12 34.00 -16.96
CA PRO A 177 36.40 33.33 -16.82
C PRO A 177 36.43 32.05 -17.67
N ALA A 178 37.65 31.63 -17.99
CA ALA A 178 37.92 30.30 -18.53
C ALA A 178 37.27 29.23 -17.65
N ARG A 179 36.47 28.33 -18.24
CA ARG A 179 35.75 27.27 -17.54
C ARG A 179 35.33 26.15 -18.49
N LEU A 180 34.99 24.99 -17.93
CA LEU A 180 34.26 23.96 -18.66
C LEU A 180 32.77 24.15 -18.44
N SER A 181 31.98 23.97 -19.50
CA SER A 181 30.53 23.93 -19.49
C SER A 181 30.16 22.56 -20.02
N ILE A 182 29.67 21.68 -19.15
CA ILE A 182 29.46 20.26 -19.42
C ILE A 182 27.96 19.98 -19.31
N VAL A 183 27.39 19.38 -20.35
CA VAL A 183 26.04 18.84 -20.31
C VAL A 183 26.14 17.35 -20.01
N ILE A 184 25.48 16.94 -18.94
CA ILE A 184 25.44 15.55 -18.49
C ILE A 184 24.02 15.00 -18.57
N ASP A 185 23.95 13.68 -18.71
CA ASP A 185 22.73 12.90 -18.56
C ASP A 185 22.82 12.11 -17.26
N THR A 186 21.89 12.36 -16.34
CA THR A 186 21.80 11.64 -15.06
C THR A 186 20.74 10.55 -15.16
N PRO A 187 21.00 9.34 -14.65
CA PRO A 187 19.99 8.29 -14.61
C PRO A 187 18.79 8.75 -13.76
N PRO A 188 17.57 8.30 -14.10
CA PRO A 188 16.39 8.62 -13.31
C PRO A 188 16.54 8.05 -11.90
N VAL A 189 16.25 8.86 -10.89
CA VAL A 189 16.18 8.39 -9.50
C VAL A 189 14.88 7.62 -9.35
N ILE A 190 15.02 6.33 -9.04
CA ILE A 190 13.92 5.39 -8.89
C ILE A 190 13.99 4.66 -7.54
N GLY A 191 12.97 3.88 -7.24
CA GLY A 191 12.66 3.39 -5.89
C GLY A 191 11.28 2.75 -5.82
N ALA A 192 10.86 2.36 -4.62
CA ALA A 192 9.61 1.67 -4.35
C ALA A 192 8.45 2.63 -4.05
N CYS A 193 7.27 2.25 -4.52
CA CYS A 193 6.02 2.96 -4.36
C CYS A 193 4.97 2.06 -3.69
N CYS A 194 4.42 2.50 -2.56
CA CYS A 194 3.35 1.78 -1.87
C CYS A 194 1.97 2.27 -2.29
N MET A 195 1.14 1.34 -2.76
CA MET A 195 -0.24 1.60 -3.17
C MET A 195 -1.21 1.37 -2.00
N SER A 196 -2.40 1.96 -2.09
CA SER A 196 -3.46 1.89 -1.07
C SER A 196 -3.95 0.47 -0.75
N LEU A 197 -3.81 -0.48 -1.68
CA LEU A 197 -4.18 -1.89 -1.50
C LEU A 197 -3.03 -2.78 -0.97
N GLY A 198 -1.99 -2.18 -0.39
CA GLY A 198 -0.80 -2.90 0.09
C GLY A 198 0.12 -3.41 -1.01
N GLN A 199 -0.14 -3.08 -2.28
CA GLN A 199 0.76 -3.42 -3.39
C GLN A 199 2.00 -2.54 -3.34
N CYS A 200 3.16 -3.13 -3.60
CA CYS A 200 4.41 -2.40 -3.77
C CYS A 200 4.87 -2.49 -5.23
N LEU A 201 5.18 -1.34 -5.83
CA LEU A 201 5.71 -1.24 -7.18
C LEU A 201 7.15 -0.71 -7.15
N ASP A 202 8.07 -1.42 -7.80
CA ASP A 202 9.48 -1.02 -7.92
C ASP A 202 9.72 -0.15 -9.16
N GLY A 203 10.74 0.71 -9.07
CA GLY A 203 11.32 1.37 -10.24
C GLY A 203 10.51 2.55 -10.78
N LEU A 204 9.65 3.16 -9.98
CA LEU A 204 8.95 4.40 -10.33
C LEU A 204 9.82 5.61 -10.00
N SER A 205 9.45 6.80 -10.46
CA SER A 205 9.95 8.06 -9.86
C SER A 205 9.01 8.51 -8.72
N GLU A 206 9.43 9.49 -7.91
CA GLU A 206 8.53 10.11 -6.91
C GLU A 206 7.27 10.71 -7.56
N GLU A 207 7.43 11.33 -8.74
CA GLU A 207 6.34 11.93 -9.51
C GLU A 207 5.38 10.85 -10.02
N ASP A 208 5.90 9.80 -10.69
CA ASP A 208 5.07 8.71 -11.21
C ASP A 208 4.36 7.93 -10.09
N CYS A 209 5.01 7.77 -8.93
CA CYS A 209 4.40 7.17 -7.75
C CYS A 209 3.24 8.01 -7.23
N SER A 210 3.43 9.32 -7.13
CA SER A 210 2.41 10.26 -6.66
C SER A 210 1.22 10.36 -7.63
N ASP A 211 1.49 10.39 -8.94
CA ASP A 211 0.46 10.40 -10.00
C ASP A 211 -0.36 9.10 -10.01
N SER A 212 0.24 7.99 -9.60
CA SER A 212 -0.43 6.70 -9.43
C SER A 212 -1.22 6.60 -8.11
N GLY A 213 -1.21 7.66 -7.28
CA GLY A 213 -1.87 7.67 -5.97
C GLY A 213 -1.15 6.83 -4.91
N GLY A 214 0.13 6.54 -5.11
CA GLY A 214 0.97 5.79 -4.17
C GLY A 214 1.81 6.69 -3.27
N THR A 215 2.38 6.09 -2.23
CA THR A 215 3.31 6.74 -1.30
C THR A 215 4.74 6.33 -1.64
N TRP A 216 5.57 7.31 -1.98
CA TRP A 216 6.97 7.11 -2.31
C TRP A 216 7.81 6.71 -1.10
N ARG A 217 8.73 5.75 -1.27
CA ARG A 217 9.55 5.21 -0.17
C ARG A 217 11.00 5.63 -0.21
N GLY A 218 11.35 6.53 -1.13
CA GLY A 218 12.67 7.14 -1.26
C GLY A 218 13.55 6.49 -2.33
N ASP A 219 14.68 7.14 -2.57
CA ASP A 219 15.66 6.76 -3.59
C ASP A 219 16.25 5.37 -3.33
N ASP A 220 16.44 4.58 -4.39
CA ASP A 220 16.97 3.21 -4.40
C ASP A 220 16.21 2.22 -3.48
N SER A 221 15.03 2.61 -3.00
CA SER A 221 14.20 1.73 -2.19
C SER A 221 13.61 0.60 -3.04
N SER A 222 13.39 -0.57 -2.43
CA SER A 222 12.85 -1.73 -3.15
C SER A 222 11.77 -2.45 -2.37
N CYS A 223 10.81 -3.00 -3.09
CA CYS A 223 9.70 -3.79 -2.55
C CYS A 223 10.13 -5.09 -1.89
N GLY A 224 11.37 -5.54 -2.08
CA GLY A 224 11.93 -6.68 -1.37
C GLY A 224 12.20 -6.43 0.12
N LEU A 225 12.24 -5.16 0.56
CA LEU A 225 12.52 -4.76 1.94
C LEU A 225 11.42 -3.89 2.56
N ILE A 226 10.45 -3.48 1.74
CA ILE A 226 9.36 -2.60 2.14
C ILE A 226 8.08 -3.41 2.23
N GLU A 227 7.48 -3.40 3.41
CA GLU A 227 6.10 -3.80 3.60
C GLU A 227 5.21 -2.56 3.42
N CYS A 228 4.30 -2.65 2.45
CA CYS A 228 3.25 -1.66 2.27
C CYS A 228 2.05 -2.12 3.11
N GLU A 229 1.73 -1.35 4.15
CA GLU A 229 0.55 -1.63 4.97
C GLU A 229 -0.71 -1.44 4.11
N LYS A 230 -1.54 -2.48 4.05
CA LYS A 230 -2.89 -2.39 3.50
C LYS A 230 -3.73 -1.66 4.56
N MET A 231 -4.32 -0.52 4.21
CA MET A 231 -5.40 0.02 5.05
C MET A 231 -6.63 -0.83 4.81
N GLU A 232 -6.97 -1.67 5.80
CA GLU A 232 -8.20 -2.47 5.79
C GLU A 232 -9.33 -1.64 6.41
N TYR A 233 -10.28 -1.26 5.57
CA TYR A 233 -11.55 -0.65 5.93
C TYR A 233 -12.61 -1.69 6.25
N ALA A 234 -12.58 -2.86 5.61
CA ALA A 234 -13.61 -3.89 5.77
C ALA A 234 -13.02 -5.28 6.09
N GLN A 235 -13.60 -5.95 7.08
CA GLN A 235 -13.35 -7.36 7.40
C GLN A 235 -14.69 -8.10 7.53
N LEU A 236 -14.73 -9.38 7.19
CA LEU A 236 -15.97 -10.16 7.34
C LEU A 236 -16.02 -10.86 8.68
N HIS A 237 -17.19 -10.77 9.31
CA HIS A 237 -17.55 -11.52 10.50
C HIS A 237 -18.87 -12.23 10.25
N HIS A 238 -19.16 -13.23 11.07
CA HIS A 238 -20.45 -13.91 11.03
C HIS A 238 -21.05 -13.99 12.44
N ARG A 239 -22.35 -14.27 12.50
CA ARG A 239 -23.08 -14.58 13.71
C ARG A 239 -24.11 -15.65 13.42
N ILE A 240 -23.99 -16.80 14.09
CA ILE A 240 -24.91 -17.91 13.90
C ILE A 240 -26.26 -17.49 14.51
N VAL A 241 -27.33 -17.73 13.75
CA VAL A 241 -28.72 -17.50 14.20
C VAL A 241 -29.27 -18.77 14.87
N GLY A 242 -28.88 -19.94 14.37
CA GLY A 242 -29.23 -21.23 15.00
C GLY A 242 -29.03 -22.43 14.10
N GLY A 243 -29.07 -23.62 14.70
CA GLY A 243 -29.00 -24.91 14.03
C GLY A 243 -30.38 -25.57 13.86
N SER A 244 -30.56 -26.25 12.75
CA SER A 244 -31.71 -27.10 12.39
C SER A 244 -33.09 -26.44 12.59
N MET A 245 -33.20 -25.17 12.22
CA MET A 245 -34.42 -24.38 12.42
C MET A 245 -35.50 -24.60 11.35
N LEU A 246 -35.18 -25.30 10.25
CA LEU A 246 -36.15 -25.59 9.19
C LEU A 246 -37.24 -26.57 9.66
N SER A 247 -38.49 -26.29 9.31
CA SER A 247 -39.63 -27.14 9.67
C SER A 247 -39.57 -28.57 9.10
N THR A 248 -38.73 -28.80 8.08
CA THR A 248 -38.50 -30.12 7.47
C THR A 248 -37.73 -31.07 8.39
N GLY A 249 -36.99 -30.55 9.38
CA GLY A 249 -36.10 -31.31 10.25
C GLY A 249 -34.80 -31.76 9.57
N GLU A 250 -34.53 -31.29 8.35
CA GLU A 250 -33.25 -31.56 7.69
C GLU A 250 -32.12 -30.78 8.39
N PRO A 251 -30.95 -31.43 8.64
CA PRO A 251 -29.80 -30.75 9.23
C PRO A 251 -29.43 -29.52 8.41
N SER A 252 -29.37 -28.36 9.06
CA SER A 252 -29.11 -27.07 8.44
C SER A 252 -28.66 -26.09 9.50
N TRP A 253 -28.10 -24.94 9.13
CA TRP A 253 -27.83 -23.86 10.07
C TRP A 253 -27.92 -22.51 9.38
N THR A 254 -28.41 -21.51 10.10
CA THR A 254 -28.60 -20.15 9.59
C THR A 254 -27.60 -19.21 10.22
N VAL A 255 -27.08 -18.28 9.42
CA VAL A 255 -26.03 -17.35 9.81
C VAL A 255 -26.26 -15.99 9.16
N ASP A 256 -25.97 -14.93 9.91
CA ASP A 256 -25.81 -13.58 9.38
C ASP A 256 -24.33 -13.31 9.10
N VAL A 257 -24.04 -12.77 7.92
CA VAL A 257 -22.69 -12.33 7.53
C VAL A 257 -22.63 -10.82 7.53
N PHE A 258 -21.60 -10.26 8.15
CA PHE A 258 -21.39 -8.83 8.32
C PHE A 258 -20.09 -8.39 7.68
N ALA A 259 -20.10 -7.24 7.01
CA ALA A 259 -18.89 -6.47 6.73
C ALA A 259 -18.66 -5.51 7.90
N ALA A 260 -17.70 -5.85 8.76
CA ALA A 260 -17.23 -5.02 9.85
C ALA A 260 -16.42 -3.84 9.30
N VAL A 261 -16.78 -2.63 9.72
CA VAL A 261 -16.17 -1.35 9.33
C VAL A 261 -16.12 -0.45 10.58
N ALA A 262 -15.40 0.66 10.54
CA ALA A 262 -15.34 1.57 11.69
C ALA A 262 -16.72 2.18 12.03
N GLU A 263 -16.91 2.58 13.29
CA GLU A 263 -18.13 3.28 13.70
C GLU A 263 -18.34 4.56 12.87
N GLY A 264 -19.49 4.65 12.22
CA GLY A 264 -19.87 5.78 11.39
C GLY A 264 -19.46 5.65 9.92
N ASP A 265 -18.67 4.64 9.58
CA ASP A 265 -18.44 4.23 8.20
C ASP A 265 -19.69 3.51 7.65
N ARG A 266 -19.68 3.25 6.34
CA ARG A 266 -20.83 2.62 5.67
C ARG A 266 -20.43 1.75 4.50
N VAL A 267 -21.22 0.71 4.28
CA VAL A 267 -21.13 -0.18 3.13
C VAL A 267 -22.18 0.25 2.10
N GLU A 268 -21.75 0.52 0.88
CA GLU A 268 -22.61 0.95 -0.23
C GLU A 268 -22.81 -0.16 -1.26
N ALA A 269 -21.81 -1.02 -1.47
CA ALA A 269 -21.90 -2.05 -2.49
C ALA A 269 -21.06 -3.29 -2.15
N VAL A 270 -21.54 -4.43 -2.63
CA VAL A 270 -20.78 -5.67 -2.69
C VAL A 270 -20.73 -6.13 -4.15
N ALA A 271 -19.52 -6.31 -4.67
CA ALA A 271 -19.25 -6.48 -6.09
C ALA A 271 -18.24 -7.58 -6.38
N GLY A 272 -18.21 -8.04 -7.63
CA GLY A 272 -17.13 -8.85 -8.20
C GLY A 272 -16.50 -8.12 -9.38
N ASN A 273 -15.25 -8.43 -9.71
CA ASN A 273 -14.54 -7.85 -10.85
C ASN A 273 -13.73 -8.93 -11.62
N SER A 274 -12.99 -8.51 -12.66
CA SER A 274 -12.22 -9.44 -13.50
C SER A 274 -11.01 -10.08 -12.81
N LEU A 275 -10.58 -9.54 -11.66
CA LEU A 275 -9.46 -10.04 -10.86
C LEU A 275 -9.93 -10.89 -9.69
N GLN A 276 -11.08 -10.54 -9.09
CA GLN A 276 -11.66 -11.23 -7.92
C GLN A 276 -13.12 -11.61 -8.20
N GLN A 277 -13.43 -12.90 -8.12
CA GLN A 277 -14.80 -13.37 -8.27
C GLN A 277 -15.60 -13.01 -7.03
N LYS A 278 -16.88 -12.66 -7.21
CA LYS A 278 -17.82 -12.60 -6.10
C LYS A 278 -18.37 -14.00 -5.89
N MET A 279 -18.07 -14.60 -4.74
CA MET A 279 -18.43 -15.96 -4.41
C MET A 279 -19.08 -16.04 -3.03
N ILE A 280 -20.29 -16.60 -2.96
CA ILE A 280 -20.88 -17.14 -1.73
C ILE A 280 -21.16 -18.60 -2.02
N SER A 281 -20.48 -19.50 -1.31
CA SER A 281 -20.62 -20.94 -1.54
C SER A 281 -20.84 -21.71 -0.25
N SER A 282 -21.51 -22.85 -0.34
CA SER A 282 -21.75 -23.78 0.76
C SER A 282 -21.44 -25.21 0.29
N THR A 283 -20.91 -26.04 1.19
CA THR A 283 -20.51 -27.42 0.86
C THR A 283 -21.68 -28.27 0.33
N TYR A 284 -22.88 -28.08 0.89
CA TYR A 284 -24.10 -28.80 0.48
C TYR A 284 -25.19 -27.88 -0.05
N GLY A 285 -24.84 -26.64 -0.40
CA GLY A 285 -25.79 -25.65 -0.90
C GLY A 285 -26.55 -24.91 0.19
N PHE A 286 -27.53 -24.12 -0.26
CA PHE A 286 -28.32 -23.21 0.56
C PHE A 286 -29.81 -23.56 0.49
N TYR A 287 -30.53 -23.31 1.58
CA TYR A 287 -31.98 -23.37 1.59
C TYR A 287 -32.56 -22.16 0.85
N GLN A 288 -33.58 -22.41 0.03
CA GLN A 288 -34.36 -21.41 -0.71
C GLN A 288 -35.87 -21.69 -0.56
N ASP A 289 -36.66 -20.68 -0.21
CA ASP A 289 -38.11 -20.74 -0.09
C ASP A 289 -38.80 -20.25 -1.38
N SER A 290 -39.84 -20.96 -1.79
CA SER A 290 -40.62 -20.63 -2.99
C SER A 290 -41.37 -19.29 -2.96
N TYR A 291 -41.55 -18.69 -1.77
CA TYR A 291 -42.16 -17.38 -1.56
C TYR A 291 -41.14 -16.27 -1.35
N GLY A 292 -39.85 -16.60 -1.34
CA GLY A 292 -38.74 -15.68 -1.14
C GLY A 292 -38.03 -15.33 -2.45
N GLY A 293 -36.75 -15.01 -2.31
CA GLY A 293 -35.91 -14.61 -3.42
C GLY A 293 -34.50 -14.21 -2.99
N PRO A 294 -33.63 -13.84 -3.94
CA PRO A 294 -32.20 -13.75 -3.69
C PRO A 294 -31.80 -12.58 -2.80
N THR A 295 -32.70 -11.62 -2.58
CA THR A 295 -32.41 -10.39 -1.84
C THR A 295 -33.37 -10.17 -0.68
N SER A 296 -32.96 -9.35 0.29
CA SER A 296 -33.84 -8.90 1.39
C SER A 296 -35.16 -8.30 0.91
N LYS A 297 -35.24 -7.74 -0.31
CA LYS A 297 -36.48 -7.18 -0.86
C LYS A 297 -37.51 -8.23 -1.26
N ASP A 298 -37.09 -9.46 -1.42
CA ASP A 298 -37.95 -10.58 -1.80
C ASP A 298 -38.54 -11.28 -0.57
N ILE A 299 -38.09 -10.92 0.64
CA ILE A 299 -38.62 -11.46 1.90
C ILE A 299 -39.77 -10.59 2.38
N ASN A 300 -40.97 -11.18 2.41
CA ASN A 300 -42.16 -10.51 2.92
C ASN A 300 -42.64 -11.14 4.23
N PRO A 301 -42.45 -10.47 5.39
CA PRO A 301 -42.92 -10.98 6.68
C PRO A 301 -44.42 -11.28 6.75
N ALA A 302 -45.24 -10.65 5.89
CA ALA A 302 -46.67 -10.94 5.82
C ALA A 302 -46.98 -12.39 5.37
N PHE A 303 -46.00 -13.10 4.80
CA PHE A 303 -46.15 -14.51 4.42
C PHE A 303 -45.72 -15.50 5.50
N TYR A 304 -45.06 -15.10 6.59
CA TYR A 304 -44.61 -16.01 7.66
C TYR A 304 -45.73 -16.90 8.24
N PRO A 305 -47.00 -16.47 8.39
CA PRO A 305 -48.06 -17.37 8.84
C PRO A 305 -48.37 -18.54 7.89
N PHE A 306 -47.97 -18.45 6.61
CA PHE A 306 -48.23 -19.45 5.57
C PHE A 306 -46.97 -20.18 5.11
N ALA A 307 -45.82 -19.50 5.17
CA ALA A 307 -44.49 -20.01 4.89
C ALA A 307 -43.57 -19.64 6.06
N PRO A 308 -43.62 -20.39 7.18
CA PRO A 308 -42.85 -20.06 8.38
C PRO A 308 -41.35 -20.01 8.12
N ASP A 309 -40.82 -20.90 7.28
CA ASP A 309 -39.39 -21.00 6.99
C ASP A 309 -38.85 -19.87 6.09
N LEU A 310 -39.72 -19.01 5.53
CA LEU A 310 -39.32 -17.89 4.66
C LEU A 310 -38.34 -16.92 5.35
N HIS A 311 -38.38 -16.78 6.68
CA HIS A 311 -37.42 -15.93 7.39
C HIS A 311 -35.97 -16.48 7.34
N LEU A 312 -35.83 -17.78 7.09
CA LEU A 312 -34.59 -18.53 6.93
C LEU A 312 -34.14 -18.63 5.46
N ASP A 313 -34.89 -18.04 4.54
CA ASP A 313 -34.53 -17.99 3.12
C ASP A 313 -33.17 -17.31 2.90
N SER A 314 -32.32 -17.96 2.11
CA SER A 314 -30.94 -17.51 1.91
C SER A 314 -30.90 -16.35 0.94
N ARG A 315 -30.35 -15.22 1.40
CA ARG A 315 -30.41 -13.94 0.67
C ARG A 315 -29.23 -13.04 0.94
N VAL A 316 -28.96 -12.16 -0.01
CA VAL A 316 -28.02 -11.04 0.18
C VAL A 316 -28.75 -9.77 0.59
N THR A 317 -28.03 -8.88 1.26
CA THR A 317 -28.55 -7.58 1.68
C THR A 317 -27.44 -6.54 1.87
N ILE A 318 -27.84 -5.33 2.24
CA ILE A 318 -27.01 -4.32 2.88
C ILE A 318 -27.89 -3.73 3.99
N GLY A 319 -27.66 -4.18 5.23
CA GLY A 319 -28.39 -3.75 6.43
C GLY A 319 -29.73 -4.46 6.62
N ALA A 320 -30.73 -4.11 5.80
CA ALA A 320 -32.12 -4.51 6.01
C ALA A 320 -32.34 -6.04 5.95
N LEU A 321 -33.19 -6.57 6.82
CA LEU A 321 -33.52 -7.99 6.92
C LEU A 321 -34.51 -8.45 5.86
N ASP A 322 -35.47 -7.59 5.54
CA ASP A 322 -36.60 -7.93 4.68
C ASP A 322 -37.14 -6.71 3.93
N MET A 323 -38.23 -6.88 3.17
CA MET A 323 -38.80 -5.84 2.31
C MET A 323 -39.39 -4.64 3.08
N THR A 324 -39.65 -4.78 4.38
CA THR A 324 -40.21 -3.70 5.21
C THR A 324 -39.16 -2.66 5.59
N GLY A 325 -37.88 -3.05 5.57
CA GLY A 325 -36.75 -2.22 5.98
C GLY A 325 -36.10 -2.66 7.28
N ASP A 326 -36.75 -3.50 8.09
CA ASP A 326 -36.31 -3.88 9.44
C ASP A 326 -34.79 -4.15 9.53
N PRO A 327 -34.02 -3.52 10.43
CA PRO A 327 -34.43 -2.57 11.48
C PRO A 327 -34.51 -1.09 11.05
N PHE A 328 -34.44 -0.80 9.75
CA PHE A 328 -34.48 0.54 9.17
C PHE A 328 -35.88 0.93 8.67
N ASP A 329 -36.06 2.21 8.34
CA ASP A 329 -37.33 2.76 7.84
C ASP A 329 -37.73 2.25 6.43
N GLY A 330 -36.82 1.59 5.72
CA GLY A 330 -37.08 1.03 4.39
C GLY A 330 -35.94 0.18 3.83
N ASN A 331 -36.22 -0.48 2.71
CA ASN A 331 -35.25 -1.30 1.99
C ASN A 331 -35.11 -0.86 0.52
N ASN A 332 -34.06 -0.10 0.25
CA ASN A 332 -33.72 0.47 -1.05
C ASN A 332 -32.66 -0.34 -1.80
N LEU A 333 -32.40 -1.58 -1.39
CA LEU A 333 -31.43 -2.46 -2.06
C LEU A 333 -31.72 -2.57 -3.57
N GLY A 334 -30.67 -2.44 -4.36
CA GLY A 334 -30.68 -2.68 -5.79
C GLY A 334 -29.61 -3.67 -6.19
N ASP A 335 -29.80 -4.37 -7.29
CA ASP A 335 -28.81 -5.26 -7.87
C ASP A 335 -28.72 -5.04 -9.39
N VAL A 336 -27.54 -5.32 -9.96
CA VAL A 336 -27.30 -5.24 -11.39
C VAL A 336 -26.25 -6.24 -11.85
N GLY A 337 -26.54 -6.89 -12.98
CA GLY A 337 -25.60 -7.78 -13.65
C GLY A 337 -25.37 -9.11 -12.94
N ILE A 338 -26.28 -9.54 -12.07
CA ILE A 338 -26.22 -10.83 -11.38
C ILE A 338 -27.23 -11.80 -11.99
N ASN A 339 -26.79 -13.04 -12.26
CA ASN A 339 -27.70 -14.13 -12.55
C ASN A 339 -27.94 -14.94 -11.28
N TRP A 340 -29.18 -14.95 -10.80
CA TRP A 340 -29.60 -15.59 -9.56
C TRP A 340 -30.02 -17.06 -9.73
N ASP A 341 -30.15 -17.57 -10.96
CA ASP A 341 -30.72 -18.90 -11.25
C ASP A 341 -30.09 -20.04 -10.41
N ILE A 342 -28.77 -20.03 -10.24
CA ILE A 342 -28.04 -21.07 -9.50
C ILE A 342 -28.28 -20.92 -7.99
N PHE A 343 -28.19 -19.70 -7.47
CA PHE A 343 -28.36 -19.40 -6.05
C PHE A 343 -29.80 -19.70 -5.59
N GLU A 344 -30.78 -19.29 -6.38
CA GLU A 344 -32.23 -19.55 -6.15
C GLU A 344 -32.61 -21.02 -6.32
N SER A 345 -31.75 -21.82 -6.95
CA SER A 345 -31.89 -23.27 -7.00
C SER A 345 -31.19 -23.98 -5.83
N GLY A 346 -30.71 -23.23 -4.82
CA GLY A 346 -29.98 -23.72 -3.65
C GLY A 346 -28.49 -23.96 -3.89
N GLY A 347 -27.93 -23.48 -5.00
CA GLY A 347 -26.50 -23.57 -5.32
C GLY A 347 -25.70 -22.34 -4.87
N ASP A 348 -24.45 -22.28 -5.31
CA ASP A 348 -23.56 -21.16 -4.99
C ASP A 348 -23.91 -19.89 -5.77
N LEU A 349 -23.66 -18.74 -5.15
CA LEU A 349 -23.61 -17.46 -5.84
C LEU A 349 -22.18 -17.22 -6.33
N SER A 350 -21.86 -17.63 -7.56
CA SER A 350 -20.55 -17.37 -8.19
C SER A 350 -20.71 -16.48 -9.41
N VAL A 351 -20.35 -15.21 -9.28
CA VAL A 351 -20.54 -14.19 -10.33
C VAL A 351 -19.24 -13.41 -10.53
N GLY A 352 -18.66 -13.51 -11.73
CA GLY A 352 -17.44 -12.77 -12.09
C GLY A 352 -17.65 -11.28 -12.38
N ASN A 353 -18.91 -10.84 -12.48
CA ASN A 353 -19.31 -9.45 -12.67
C ASN A 353 -20.73 -9.24 -12.10
N GLY A 354 -21.00 -8.03 -11.59
CA GLY A 354 -22.29 -7.65 -11.01
C GLY A 354 -22.18 -7.21 -9.55
N THR A 355 -23.17 -6.47 -9.07
CA THR A 355 -23.17 -5.86 -7.74
C THR A 355 -24.58 -5.77 -7.17
N TRP A 356 -24.69 -5.88 -5.85
CA TRP A 356 -25.84 -5.34 -5.12
C TRP A 356 -25.37 -4.15 -4.29
N TYR A 357 -26.21 -3.13 -4.20
CA TYR A 357 -25.85 -1.81 -3.72
C TYR A 357 -27.02 -1.07 -3.07
N VAL A 358 -26.66 -0.05 -2.29
CA VAL A 358 -27.53 1.00 -1.77
C VAL A 358 -26.90 2.36 -2.10
N LEU A 359 -27.69 3.43 -2.10
CA LEU A 359 -27.22 4.78 -2.38
C LEU A 359 -26.62 5.43 -1.14
N ALA A 360 -25.95 6.57 -1.34
CA ALA A 360 -25.19 7.22 -0.27
C ALA A 360 -26.07 7.78 0.88
N ASP A 361 -27.34 8.02 0.57
CA ASP A 361 -28.38 8.54 1.47
C ASP A 361 -29.22 7.43 2.13
N ASP A 362 -29.01 6.17 1.76
CA ASP A 362 -29.72 5.05 2.37
C ASP A 362 -29.11 4.70 3.72
N GLU A 363 -29.89 4.89 4.79
CA GLU A 363 -29.48 4.63 6.19
C GLU A 363 -29.09 3.16 6.43
N GLN A 364 -29.68 2.22 5.67
CA GLN A 364 -29.38 0.79 5.78
C GLN A 364 -27.91 0.43 5.46
N GLY A 365 -27.18 1.34 4.80
CA GLY A 365 -25.74 1.17 4.55
C GLY A 365 -24.86 1.57 5.73
N ALA A 366 -25.39 2.27 6.75
CA ALA A 366 -24.60 2.73 7.89
C ALA A 366 -24.23 1.59 8.85
N SER A 367 -22.99 1.61 9.35
CA SER A 367 -22.51 0.64 10.34
C SER A 367 -23.41 0.62 11.59
N GLN A 368 -23.82 -0.57 12.02
CA GLN A 368 -24.50 -0.81 13.29
C GLN A 368 -23.61 -1.59 14.24
N PRO A 369 -23.71 -1.39 15.56
CA PRO A 369 -23.02 -2.23 16.53
C PRO A 369 -23.56 -3.67 16.45
N PHE A 370 -22.67 -4.65 16.54
CA PHE A 370 -23.01 -6.06 16.65
C PHE A 370 -21.92 -6.83 17.42
N ILE A 371 -22.30 -7.97 17.96
CA ILE A 371 -21.36 -8.92 18.59
C ILE A 371 -21.15 -10.05 17.58
N SER A 372 -19.91 -10.30 17.16
CA SER A 372 -19.61 -11.41 16.25
C SER A 372 -19.54 -12.74 16.97
N GLN A 373 -19.46 -13.83 16.20
CA GLN A 373 -19.40 -15.20 16.71
C GLN A 373 -18.25 -15.44 17.71
N ASP A 374 -17.14 -14.71 17.58
CA ASP A 374 -15.99 -14.77 18.51
C ASP A 374 -16.16 -13.88 19.76
N CYS A 375 -17.38 -13.40 20.00
CA CYS A 375 -17.77 -12.50 21.08
C CYS A 375 -17.15 -11.10 21.03
N SER A 376 -16.45 -10.73 19.95
CA SER A 376 -15.92 -9.37 19.81
C SER A 376 -17.03 -8.37 19.47
N GLU A 377 -16.99 -7.20 20.12
CA GLU A 377 -17.87 -6.08 19.80
C GLU A 377 -17.35 -5.34 18.57
N GLN A 378 -18.19 -5.26 17.54
CA GLN A 378 -17.85 -4.72 16.23
C GLN A 378 -18.88 -3.68 15.79
N HIS A 379 -18.50 -2.86 14.82
CA HIS A 379 -19.44 -2.08 14.00
C HIS A 379 -19.42 -2.65 12.59
N GLY A 380 -20.58 -2.71 11.93
CA GLY A 380 -20.64 -3.29 10.60
C GLY A 380 -22.02 -3.29 9.98
N VAL A 381 -22.09 -3.82 8.77
CA VAL A 381 -23.32 -3.89 7.99
C VAL A 381 -23.57 -5.34 7.61
N ARG A 382 -24.77 -5.85 7.90
CA ARG A 382 -25.18 -7.18 7.44
C ARG A 382 -25.20 -7.20 5.91
N ILE A 383 -24.51 -8.16 5.30
CA ILE A 383 -24.45 -8.32 3.84
C ILE A 383 -25.14 -9.58 3.33
N ALA A 384 -25.44 -10.54 4.20
CA ALA A 384 -26.23 -11.72 3.85
C ALA A 384 -26.86 -12.37 5.10
N ARG A 385 -27.96 -13.08 4.88
CA ARG A 385 -28.45 -14.15 5.77
C ARG A 385 -28.48 -15.43 4.96
N LEU A 386 -27.78 -16.46 5.42
CA LEU A 386 -27.59 -17.71 4.69
C LEU A 386 -28.05 -18.87 5.55
N THR A 387 -28.78 -19.81 4.97
CA THR A 387 -29.11 -21.09 5.61
C THR A 387 -28.43 -22.20 4.85
N ALA A 388 -27.30 -22.68 5.37
CA ALA A 388 -26.54 -23.76 4.76
C ALA A 388 -27.15 -25.11 5.11
N MET A 389 -27.27 -25.98 4.10
CA MET A 389 -27.70 -27.37 4.30
C MET A 389 -26.56 -28.19 4.91
N GLY A 390 -26.84 -29.04 5.89
CA GLY A 390 -25.85 -29.83 6.64
C GLY A 390 -25.14 -29.04 7.75
N LEU A 391 -25.12 -29.60 8.96
CA LEU A 391 -24.41 -28.99 10.11
C LEU A 391 -22.89 -29.02 9.95
N ASP A 392 -22.36 -29.88 9.08
CA ASP A 392 -20.94 -29.94 8.71
C ASP A 392 -20.61 -29.09 7.48
N SER A 393 -21.56 -28.29 6.99
CA SER A 393 -21.30 -27.42 5.85
C SER A 393 -20.35 -26.29 6.20
N THR A 394 -19.39 -26.06 5.30
CA THR A 394 -18.51 -24.88 5.32
C THR A 394 -19.07 -23.83 4.37
N ILE A 395 -19.13 -22.58 4.83
CA ILE A 395 -19.48 -21.40 4.02
C ILE A 395 -18.21 -20.63 3.69
N MET A 396 -18.08 -20.20 2.43
CA MET A 396 -17.02 -19.31 1.98
C MET A 396 -17.63 -18.08 1.30
N VAL A 397 -17.11 -16.90 1.65
CA VAL A 397 -17.53 -15.60 1.13
C VAL A 397 -16.30 -14.86 0.64
N GLU A 398 -16.30 -14.53 -0.65
CA GLU A 398 -15.28 -13.71 -1.31
C GLU A 398 -15.96 -12.57 -2.06
N ALA A 399 -15.56 -11.32 -1.83
CA ALA A 399 -16.14 -10.18 -2.53
C ALA A 399 -15.24 -8.94 -2.51
N LEU A 400 -15.55 -7.99 -3.39
CA LEU A 400 -15.13 -6.59 -3.26
C LEU A 400 -16.22 -5.82 -2.51
N VAL A 401 -15.92 -5.30 -1.33
CA VAL A 401 -16.81 -4.42 -0.56
C VAL A 401 -16.41 -2.98 -0.82
N GLN A 402 -17.38 -2.11 -1.01
CA GLN A 402 -17.16 -0.68 -1.25
C GLN A 402 -18.04 0.14 -0.32
N GLY A 403 -17.55 1.31 0.05
CA GLY A 403 -18.22 2.15 1.01
C GLY A 403 -17.60 3.52 1.14
N ARG A 404 -17.96 4.21 2.22
CA ARG A 404 -17.38 5.51 2.59
C ARG A 404 -17.04 5.53 4.06
N ASP A 405 -16.00 6.27 4.38
CA ASP A 405 -15.63 6.54 5.77
C ASP A 405 -16.53 7.63 6.38
N LEU A 406 -16.35 7.90 7.67
CA LEU A 406 -17.04 8.98 8.39
C LEU A 406 -16.84 10.38 7.76
N ALA A 407 -15.75 10.60 7.01
CA ALA A 407 -15.49 11.85 6.30
C ALA A 407 -16.18 11.91 4.92
N GLY A 408 -16.75 10.80 4.46
CA GLY A 408 -17.41 10.65 3.15
C GLY A 408 -16.46 10.24 2.02
N GLU A 409 -15.19 9.95 2.33
CA GLU A 409 -14.20 9.50 1.36
C GLU A 409 -14.47 8.04 0.96
N PRO A 410 -14.48 7.73 -0.35
CA PRO A 410 -14.78 6.39 -0.82
C PRO A 410 -13.62 5.43 -0.52
N TRP A 411 -13.95 4.23 -0.09
CA TRP A 411 -13.02 3.13 0.07
C TRP A 411 -13.52 1.88 -0.65
N GLN A 412 -12.59 0.96 -0.89
CA GLN A 412 -12.90 -0.37 -1.40
C GLN A 412 -11.93 -1.37 -0.80
N ASP A 413 -12.42 -2.56 -0.51
CA ASP A 413 -11.62 -3.64 0.05
C ASP A 413 -12.00 -4.99 -0.51
N LEU A 414 -10.98 -5.84 -0.68
CA LEU A 414 -11.15 -7.24 -1.00
C LEU A 414 -11.22 -8.02 0.30
N VAL A 415 -12.29 -8.80 0.44
CA VAL A 415 -12.55 -9.64 1.60
C VAL A 415 -12.69 -11.11 1.16
N ASP A 416 -12.14 -11.99 1.99
CA ASP A 416 -12.20 -13.44 1.87
C ASP A 416 -12.38 -14.02 3.26
N TYR A 417 -13.41 -14.84 3.45
CA TYR A 417 -13.78 -15.39 4.75
C TYR A 417 -14.42 -16.75 4.61
N THR A 418 -13.91 -17.72 5.40
CA THR A 418 -14.40 -19.09 5.44
C THR A 418 -14.67 -19.49 6.88
N PHE A 419 -15.83 -20.06 7.14
CA PHE A 419 -16.27 -20.45 8.47
C PHE A 419 -17.22 -21.66 8.44
N THR A 420 -17.36 -22.31 9.58
CA THR A 420 -18.16 -23.53 9.78
C THR A 420 -19.18 -23.31 10.89
N TYR A 421 -20.16 -24.21 10.99
CA TYR A 421 -21.10 -24.20 12.10
C TYR A 421 -20.42 -24.47 13.45
N GLU A 422 -20.82 -23.71 14.45
CA GLU A 422 -20.54 -23.94 15.87
C GLU A 422 -21.89 -23.98 16.58
N GLU A 423 -22.10 -24.97 17.46
CA GLU A 423 -23.35 -25.08 18.20
C GLU A 423 -23.46 -23.90 19.18
N ILE A 424 -24.58 -23.18 19.10
CA ILE A 424 -24.87 -22.03 19.95
C ILE A 424 -26.13 -22.27 20.76
N GLN A 425 -26.15 -21.73 21.97
CA GLN A 425 -27.33 -21.54 22.79
C GLN A 425 -27.61 -20.04 22.87
N ASP A 426 -28.85 -19.64 22.63
CA ASP A 426 -29.34 -18.25 22.77
C ASP A 426 -30.70 -18.36 23.47
N CYS A 427 -30.66 -18.35 24.79
CA CYS A 427 -31.81 -18.63 25.63
C CYS A 427 -32.76 -17.43 25.75
N ASN A 428 -32.22 -16.20 25.71
CA ASN A 428 -32.99 -14.96 25.81
C ASN A 428 -33.51 -14.47 24.44
N GLY A 429 -33.09 -15.12 23.35
CA GLY A 429 -33.56 -14.89 21.98
C GLY A 429 -33.08 -13.56 21.38
N ASN A 430 -31.98 -13.00 21.89
CA ASN A 430 -31.45 -11.72 21.44
C ASN A 430 -30.54 -11.84 20.19
N GLN A 431 -30.38 -13.06 19.65
CA GLN A 431 -29.51 -13.43 18.52
C GLN A 431 -28.02 -13.34 18.81
N VAL A 432 -27.61 -13.27 20.07
CA VAL A 432 -26.24 -13.40 20.55
C VAL A 432 -26.20 -14.66 21.40
N SER A 433 -25.16 -15.48 21.24
CA SER A 433 -25.07 -16.70 22.05
C SER A 433 -24.87 -16.36 23.52
N ASP A 434 -25.44 -17.16 24.41
CA ASP A 434 -25.27 -17.14 25.86
C ASP A 434 -23.81 -16.95 26.29
N THR A 435 -22.89 -17.66 25.65
CA THR A 435 -21.44 -17.55 25.90
C THR A 435 -20.91 -16.14 25.68
N CYS A 436 -21.37 -15.46 24.63
CA CYS A 436 -20.96 -14.09 24.31
C CYS A 436 -21.67 -13.06 25.18
N ASP A 437 -22.92 -13.30 25.57
CA ASP A 437 -23.64 -12.43 26.52
C ASP A 437 -22.94 -12.42 27.88
N ILE A 438 -22.57 -13.60 28.40
CA ILE A 438 -21.81 -13.74 29.65
C ILE A 438 -20.42 -13.11 29.52
N ALA A 439 -19.69 -13.40 28.43
CA ALA A 439 -18.33 -12.89 28.23
C ALA A 439 -18.26 -11.36 28.16
N ASN A 440 -19.28 -10.72 27.57
CA ASN A 440 -19.38 -9.26 27.48
C ASN A 440 -20.07 -8.63 28.72
N GLY A 441 -20.60 -9.45 29.63
CA GLY A 441 -21.31 -9.00 30.83
C GLY A 441 -22.70 -8.43 30.56
N TYR A 442 -23.30 -8.77 29.41
CA TYR A 442 -24.70 -8.47 29.10
C TYR A 442 -25.66 -9.35 29.91
N SER A 443 -25.22 -10.57 30.26
CA SER A 443 -25.93 -11.47 31.18
C SER A 443 -25.04 -11.89 32.35
N GLN A 444 -25.67 -12.20 33.49
CA GLN A 444 -24.98 -12.74 34.66
C GLN A 444 -24.94 -14.27 34.59
N ASP A 445 -23.89 -14.86 35.15
CA ASP A 445 -23.70 -16.30 35.35
C ASP A 445 -23.03 -16.44 36.73
N GLN A 446 -23.84 -16.40 37.78
CA GLN A 446 -23.35 -16.33 39.16
C GLN A 446 -22.78 -17.66 39.66
N ASP A 447 -23.33 -18.77 39.19
CA ASP A 447 -22.92 -20.12 39.57
C ASP A 447 -21.80 -20.68 38.66
N GLY A 448 -21.56 -20.04 37.51
CA GLY A 448 -20.49 -20.35 36.58
C GLY A 448 -20.78 -21.57 35.70
N ASN A 449 -22.06 -21.89 35.48
CA ASN A 449 -22.48 -23.07 34.71
C ASN A 449 -22.50 -22.82 33.19
N GLY A 450 -22.28 -21.58 32.75
CA GLY A 450 -22.24 -21.19 31.33
C GLY A 450 -23.61 -20.92 30.70
N ILE A 451 -24.66 -20.88 31.50
CA ILE A 451 -26.03 -20.50 31.15
C ILE A 451 -26.34 -19.17 31.86
N PRO A 452 -26.90 -18.16 31.19
CA PRO A 452 -27.32 -16.92 31.83
C PRO A 452 -28.31 -17.16 32.98
N ASP A 453 -28.13 -16.50 34.13
CA ASP A 453 -29.02 -16.57 35.30
C ASP A 453 -30.51 -16.29 34.93
N GLU A 454 -30.76 -15.47 33.91
CA GLU A 454 -32.12 -15.14 33.42
C GLU A 454 -32.79 -16.28 32.65
N CYS A 455 -31.99 -17.27 32.24
CA CYS A 455 -32.39 -18.48 31.54
C CYS A 455 -32.21 -19.74 32.39
N ASP A 456 -31.40 -19.61 33.44
CA ASP A 456 -31.19 -20.63 34.44
C ASP A 456 -32.39 -20.68 35.39
N ASN A 457 -33.43 -21.38 34.95
CA ASN A 457 -34.59 -21.70 35.77
C ASN A 457 -34.30 -22.89 36.71
N VAL A 458 -33.03 -23.23 37.00
CA VAL A 458 -32.72 -24.19 38.06
C VAL A 458 -33.04 -23.52 39.39
N CYS A 459 -34.29 -23.67 39.80
CA CYS A 459 -34.68 -23.45 41.16
C CYS A 459 -34.23 -24.67 41.96
N GLU A 460 -33.08 -24.60 42.64
CA GLU A 460 -32.55 -25.73 43.43
C GLU A 460 -33.55 -26.24 44.50
N GLY A 461 -34.60 -25.47 44.82
CA GLY A 461 -35.70 -25.89 45.69
C GLY A 461 -36.96 -26.40 44.99
N ASP A 462 -37.02 -26.41 43.65
CA ASP A 462 -38.15 -26.93 42.86
C ASP A 462 -37.96 -28.43 42.62
N VAL A 463 -38.47 -29.23 43.55
CA VAL A 463 -38.36 -30.70 43.55
C VAL A 463 -39.43 -31.33 42.67
N ASP A 464 -40.53 -30.63 42.41
CA ASP A 464 -41.67 -31.16 41.65
C ASP A 464 -41.69 -30.73 40.16
N GLY A 465 -40.85 -29.78 39.79
CA GLY A 465 -40.55 -29.31 38.44
C GLY A 465 -41.55 -28.29 37.91
N ASP A 466 -42.23 -27.54 38.78
CA ASP A 466 -43.26 -26.56 38.40
C ASP A 466 -42.79 -25.09 38.39
N ALA A 467 -41.48 -24.88 38.62
CA ALA A 467 -40.77 -23.62 38.61
C ALA A 467 -41.07 -22.69 39.80
N ASP A 468 -41.54 -23.21 40.93
CA ASP A 468 -41.48 -22.52 42.22
C ASP A 468 -40.86 -23.41 43.32
N ALA A 469 -40.42 -22.79 44.42
CA ALA A 469 -39.89 -23.50 45.58
C ALA A 469 -40.78 -23.23 46.78
N ASP A 470 -41.81 -24.05 46.95
CA ASP A 470 -42.87 -23.80 47.90
C ASP A 470 -43.12 -24.96 48.89
N VAL A 471 -44.32 -25.00 49.47
CA VAL A 471 -44.68 -26.04 50.43
C VAL A 471 -44.77 -27.42 49.79
N ASP A 472 -45.10 -27.50 48.51
CA ASP A 472 -45.27 -28.76 47.79
C ASP A 472 -43.90 -29.45 47.59
N ASP A 473 -42.84 -28.70 47.29
CA ASP A 473 -41.45 -29.21 47.26
C ASP A 473 -40.95 -29.65 48.63
N LEU A 474 -41.20 -28.83 49.66
CA LEU A 474 -40.85 -29.18 51.03
C LEU A 474 -41.52 -30.50 51.47
N LEU A 475 -42.74 -30.74 51.01
CA LEU A 475 -43.44 -32.00 51.29
C LEU A 475 -42.83 -33.18 50.53
N LEU A 476 -42.23 -32.98 49.36
CA LEU A 476 -41.48 -34.01 48.65
C LEU A 476 -40.18 -34.36 49.36
N VAL A 477 -39.41 -33.36 49.83
CA VAL A 477 -38.18 -33.60 50.62
C VAL A 477 -38.49 -34.38 51.90
N ILE A 478 -39.53 -33.97 52.64
CA ILE A 478 -39.98 -34.69 53.85
C ILE A 478 -40.52 -36.09 53.50
N GLY A 479 -41.19 -36.23 52.35
CA GLY A 479 -41.75 -37.49 51.88
C GLY A 479 -40.68 -38.53 51.55
N SER A 480 -39.52 -38.07 51.09
CA SER A 480 -38.36 -38.88 50.72
C SER A 480 -37.33 -39.04 51.85
N TYR A 481 -37.59 -38.46 53.02
CA TYR A 481 -36.65 -38.46 54.15
C TYR A 481 -36.19 -39.88 54.56
N GLY A 482 -34.88 -40.09 54.59
CA GLY A 482 -34.19 -41.35 54.88
C GLY A 482 -34.05 -42.28 53.68
N MET A 483 -34.35 -41.82 52.47
CA MET A 483 -33.99 -42.50 51.22
C MET A 483 -32.50 -42.26 50.91
N SER A 484 -31.88 -43.22 50.22
CA SER A 484 -30.48 -43.15 49.80
C SER A 484 -30.32 -43.83 48.46
N GLY A 485 -29.56 -43.25 47.54
CA GLY A 485 -29.41 -43.74 46.17
C GLY A 485 -28.84 -42.67 45.26
N ASP A 486 -28.53 -43.06 44.03
CA ASP A 486 -28.15 -42.11 43.00
C ASP A 486 -29.42 -41.45 42.44
N ASP A 487 -29.36 -40.15 42.10
CA ASP A 487 -30.42 -39.43 41.35
C ASP A 487 -31.75 -39.31 42.14
N LEU A 488 -31.66 -38.88 43.41
CA LEU A 488 -32.85 -38.56 44.21
C LEU A 488 -33.18 -37.07 44.02
N ASP A 489 -34.34 -36.76 43.41
CA ASP A 489 -34.79 -35.37 43.19
C ASP A 489 -34.85 -34.52 44.48
N ALA A 490 -34.94 -35.18 45.65
CA ALA A 490 -35.00 -34.55 46.97
C ALA A 490 -33.65 -34.48 47.71
N ASP A 491 -32.54 -34.96 47.10
CA ASP A 491 -31.17 -34.86 47.60
C ASP A 491 -30.57 -33.55 47.03
N LEU A 492 -30.76 -32.48 47.79
CA LEU A 492 -30.46 -31.11 47.37
C LEU A 492 -28.99 -30.73 47.60
N ASP A 493 -28.28 -31.41 48.50
CA ASP A 493 -26.85 -31.17 48.72
C ASP A 493 -25.92 -32.17 48.00
N GLY A 494 -26.50 -33.19 47.38
CA GLY A 494 -25.86 -34.12 46.46
C GLY A 494 -24.97 -35.14 47.15
N ASP A 495 -25.22 -35.46 48.42
CA ASP A 495 -24.41 -36.38 49.22
C ASP A 495 -24.82 -37.85 49.12
N GLY A 496 -25.95 -38.13 48.45
CA GLY A 496 -26.47 -39.46 48.13
C GLY A 496 -27.50 -39.99 49.11
N ASP A 497 -27.95 -39.19 50.08
CA ASP A 497 -29.13 -39.46 50.90
C ASP A 497 -30.03 -38.22 51.09
N VAL A 498 -31.29 -38.46 51.45
CA VAL A 498 -32.26 -37.38 51.75
C VAL A 498 -32.41 -37.31 53.27
N ASP A 499 -31.82 -36.30 53.90
CA ASP A 499 -31.79 -36.18 55.35
C ASP A 499 -32.09 -34.75 55.87
N VAL A 500 -31.60 -34.41 57.06
CA VAL A 500 -31.83 -33.10 57.66
C VAL A 500 -31.11 -31.99 56.90
N ASP A 501 -29.99 -32.29 56.24
CA ASP A 501 -29.19 -31.32 55.51
C ASP A 501 -29.94 -30.87 54.24
N ASP A 502 -30.61 -31.78 53.51
CA ASP A 502 -31.54 -31.42 52.41
C ASP A 502 -32.74 -30.62 52.87
N LEU A 503 -33.32 -30.96 54.03
CA LEU A 503 -34.43 -30.20 54.60
C LEU A 503 -34.00 -28.76 54.93
N LEU A 504 -32.76 -28.57 55.39
CA LEU A 504 -32.20 -27.26 55.67
C LEU A 504 -31.87 -26.49 54.38
N SER A 505 -31.39 -27.18 53.35
CA SER A 505 -31.22 -26.63 52.00
C SER A 505 -32.55 -26.17 51.42
N MET A 506 -33.59 -27.02 51.44
CA MET A 506 -34.94 -26.68 50.99
C MET A 506 -35.50 -25.45 51.70
N LEU A 507 -35.30 -25.34 53.01
CA LEU A 507 -35.75 -24.17 53.77
C LEU A 507 -34.98 -22.89 53.44
N ASN A 508 -33.74 -22.98 52.93
CA ASN A 508 -33.00 -21.84 52.41
C ASN A 508 -33.51 -21.41 51.04
N TYR A 509 -33.94 -22.36 50.21
CA TYR A 509 -34.53 -22.11 48.89
C TYR A 509 -36.03 -21.76 48.93
N PHE A 510 -36.70 -21.95 50.07
CA PHE A 510 -38.14 -21.74 50.22
C PHE A 510 -38.59 -20.30 49.94
N GLY A 511 -39.44 -20.13 48.93
CA GLY A 511 -39.87 -18.84 48.38
C GLY A 511 -38.74 -18.06 47.70
N GLY A 512 -37.62 -18.74 47.43
CA GLY A 512 -36.43 -18.29 46.74
C GLY A 512 -36.48 -18.54 45.25
N CYS A 513 -37.68 -18.63 44.70
CA CYS A 513 -38.13 -18.53 43.31
C CYS A 513 -39.58 -18.01 43.43
#